data_AF-A0A2U8WVF5-F1
#
_entry.id   AF-A0A2U8WVF5-F1
#
_cell.length_a   1.000
_cell.length_b   1.000
_cell.length_c   1.000
_cell.angle_alpha   90.00
_cell.angle_beta   90.00
_cell.angle_gamma   90.00
#
_symmetry.space_group_name_H-M   'P 1'
#
loop_
_entity.id
_entity.type
_entity.pdbx_description
1 polymer ?
#
loop_
_entity_poly.entity_id
_entity_poly.type
_entity_poly.pdbx_seq_one_letter_code
_entity_poly.pdbx_strand_id
1 'polypeptide(L)' 'MPPAPAAAGTGTDEEAFHIPDDLALALTEFAAVEQLSRGEAICRILRESLRVKGYLRGSGPA' A
#
# COMPACT_ATOMS: atom_id res chain seq x y z
N MET A 1 -7.08 -33.24 -21.18
CA MET A 1 -6.99 -32.34 -20.00
C MET A 1 -7.40 -30.96 -20.44
N PRO A 2 -8.48 -30.37 -19.90
CA PRO A 2 -8.74 -28.94 -20.08
C PRO A 2 -7.75 -28.11 -19.24
N PRO A 3 -7.33 -26.91 -19.70
CA PRO A 3 -6.50 -26.01 -18.90
C PRO A 3 -7.28 -25.41 -17.73
N ALA A 4 -6.60 -25.22 -16.60
CA ALA A 4 -7.12 -24.70 -15.34
C ALA A 4 -7.70 -23.27 -15.50
N PRO A 5 -8.71 -22.89 -14.68
CA PRO A 5 -9.27 -21.55 -14.74
C PRO A 5 -8.19 -20.55 -14.33
N ALA A 6 -7.85 -19.65 -15.25
CA ALA A 6 -7.13 -18.44 -14.90
C ALA A 6 -7.93 -17.71 -13.82
N ALA A 7 -7.33 -17.54 -12.65
CA ALA A 7 -7.83 -16.68 -11.59
C ALA A 7 -7.82 -15.23 -12.13
N ALA A 8 -8.84 -14.90 -12.91
CA ALA A 8 -9.15 -13.55 -13.32
C ALA A 8 -9.71 -12.84 -12.08
N GLY A 9 -8.81 -12.37 -11.22
CA GLY A 9 -9.07 -11.30 -10.26
C GLY A 9 -9.63 -10.13 -11.06
N THR A 10 -10.95 -10.08 -11.10
CA THR A 10 -11.72 -9.22 -11.99
C THR A 10 -11.90 -7.91 -11.27
N GLY A 11 -11.09 -6.92 -11.67
CA GLY A 11 -11.41 -5.49 -11.57
C GLY A 11 -11.61 -4.95 -10.15
N THR A 12 -10.52 -4.63 -9.47
CA THR A 12 -10.54 -3.42 -8.66
C THR A 12 -10.04 -2.32 -9.57
N ASP A 13 -10.89 -1.35 -9.88
CA ASP A 13 -10.61 -0.07 -10.52
C ASP A 13 -9.20 0.43 -10.15
N GLU A 14 -8.21 0.11 -10.98
CA GLU A 14 -6.81 0.52 -10.76
C GLU A 14 -6.67 1.92 -11.33
N GLU A 15 -7.42 2.86 -10.76
CA GLU A 15 -7.12 4.27 -10.92
C GLU A 15 -5.78 4.48 -10.22
N ALA A 16 -4.70 4.32 -11.01
CA ALA A 16 -3.33 4.41 -10.54
C ALA A 16 -3.20 5.72 -9.77
N PHE A 17 -3.05 5.61 -8.45
CA PHE A 17 -2.98 6.78 -7.58
C PHE A 17 -1.79 7.63 -8.03
N HIS A 18 -2.08 8.79 -8.62
CA HIS A 18 -1.05 9.71 -9.08
C HIS A 18 -0.40 10.38 -7.87
N ILE A 19 0.78 9.87 -7.51
CA ILE A 19 1.62 10.43 -6.47
C ILE A 19 2.47 11.54 -7.11
N PRO A 20 2.47 12.77 -6.56
CA PRO A 20 3.37 13.84 -7.02
C PRO A 20 4.83 13.39 -7.00
N ASP A 21 5.65 13.83 -7.95
CA ASP A 21 7.04 13.36 -8.10
C ASP A 21 7.89 13.54 -6.83
N ASP A 22 7.75 14.68 -6.15
CA ASP A 22 8.42 14.96 -4.88
C ASP A 22 8.06 13.92 -3.80
N LEU A 23 6.77 13.58 -3.70
CA LEU A 23 6.29 12.57 -2.76
C LEU A 23 6.71 11.16 -3.18
N ALA A 24 6.79 10.87 -4.47
CA ALA A 24 7.29 9.59 -4.97
C ALA A 24 8.79 9.40 -4.65
N LEU A 25 9.57 10.46 -4.72
CA LEU A 25 10.99 10.47 -4.37
C LEU A 25 11.17 10.24 -2.86
N ALA A 26 10.46 10.99 -2.02
CA ALA A 26 10.47 10.80 -0.57
C ALA A 26 10.03 9.38 -0.16
N LEU A 27 9.00 8.82 -0.81
CA LEU A 27 8.57 7.44 -0.57
C LEU A 27 9.63 6.41 -0.97
N THR A 28 10.37 6.67 -2.05
CA THR A 28 11.44 5.79 -2.52
C THR A 28 12.61 5.80 -1.54
N GLU A 29 12.99 6.96 -1.03
CA GLU A 29 14.02 7.09 0.01
C GLU A 29 13.62 6.40 1.32
N PHE A 30 12.39 6.63 1.78
CA PHE A 30 11.85 5.97 2.97
C PHE A 30 11.83 4.44 2.80
N ALA A 31 11.37 3.94 1.65
CA ALA A 31 11.37 2.52 1.33
C ALA A 31 12.79 1.93 1.36
N ALA A 32 13.79 2.66 0.84
CA ALA A 32 15.18 2.23 0.86
C ALA A 32 15.76 2.18 2.29
N VAL A 33 15.49 3.19 3.13
CA VAL A 33 15.97 3.24 4.52
C VAL A 33 15.35 2.14 5.37
N GLU A 34 14.05 1.91 5.23
CA GLU A 34 13.32 0.88 5.98
C GLU A 34 13.44 -0.52 5.38
N GLN A 35 14.14 -0.67 4.24
CA GLN A 35 14.26 -1.92 3.48
C GLN A 35 12.89 -2.54 3.13
N LEU A 36 11.94 -1.68 2.73
CA LEU A 36 10.58 -2.05 2.37
C LEU A 36 10.36 -1.92 0.87
N SER A 37 9.38 -2.65 0.33
CA SER A 37 8.85 -2.36 -1.00
C SER A 37 8.10 -1.02 -0.98
N ARG A 38 8.07 -0.31 -2.11
CA ARG A 38 7.32 0.96 -2.22
C ARG A 38 5.86 0.83 -1.78
N GLY A 39 5.19 -0.27 -2.13
CA GLY A 39 3.82 -0.55 -1.68
C GLY A 39 3.71 -0.75 -0.17
N GLU A 40 4.67 -1.44 0.46
CA GLU A 40 4.70 -1.65 1.91
C GLU A 40 4.94 -0.34 2.67
N ALA A 41 5.84 0.50 2.16
CA ALA A 41 6.07 1.84 2.67
C ALA A 41 4.78 2.69 2.66
N ILE A 42 4.07 2.71 1.53
CA ILE A 42 2.79 3.42 1.40
C ILE A 42 1.77 2.89 2.41
N CYS A 43 1.59 1.56 2.50
CA CYS A 43 0.67 0.94 3.44
C CYS A 43 1.02 1.25 4.90
N ARG A 44 2.30 1.27 5.25
CA ARG A 44 2.78 1.59 6.60
C ARG A 44 2.48 3.04 6.98
N ILE A 45 2.82 3.98 6.10
CA ILE A 45 2.54 5.42 6.29
C ILE A 45 1.04 5.66 6.39
N LEU A 46 0.24 5.04 5.50
CA LEU A 46 -1.21 5.19 5.51
C LEU A 46 -1.81 4.65 6.80
N ARG A 47 -1.37 3.48 7.27
CA ARG A 47 -1.81 2.91 8.55
C ARG A 47 -1.51 3.84 9.72
N GLU A 48 -0.32 4.41 9.77
CA GLU A 48 0.05 5.36 10.83
C GLU A 48 -0.79 6.63 10.76
N SER A 49 -0.96 7.21 9.56
CA SER A 49 -1.79 8.40 9.33
C SER A 49 -3.25 8.19 9.76
N LEU A 50 -3.84 7.04 9.39
CA LEU A 50 -5.20 6.68 9.77
C LEU A 50 -5.32 6.46 11.29
N ARG A 51 -4.30 5.90 11.94
CA ARG A 51 -4.28 5.75 13.41
C ARG A 51 -4.22 7.11 14.10
N VAL A 52 -3.34 8.01 13.67
CA VAL A 52 -3.22 9.37 14.23
C VAL A 52 -4.53 10.15 14.09
N LYS A 53 -5.19 10.02 12.93
CA LYS A 53 -6.50 10.64 12.67
C LYS A 53 -7.67 9.93 13.38
N GLY A 54 -7.42 8.83 14.09
CA GLY A 54 -8.43 8.09 14.84
C GLY A 54 -9.33 7.19 13.99
N TYR A 55 -9.06 7.05 12.69
CA TYR A 55 -9.79 6.14 11.80
C TYR A 55 -9.49 4.67 12.11
N LEU A 56 -8.26 4.37 12.52
CA LEU A 56 -7.92 3.05 13.06
C LEU A 56 -8.01 3.09 14.59
N ARG A 57 -9.21 2.84 15.13
CA ARG A 57 -9.33 2.45 16.54
C ARG A 57 -8.54 1.15 16.71
N GLY A 58 -7.57 1.17 17.63
CA GLY A 58 -6.60 0.09 17.77
C GLY A 58 -7.26 -1.29 17.71
N SER A 59 -6.90 -2.08 16.71
CA SER A 59 -6.77 -3.50 16.99
C SER A 59 -5.67 -3.58 18.05
N GLY A 60 -6.06 -3.80 19.30
CA GLY A 60 -5.12 -4.29 20.31
C GLY A 60 -4.32 -5.48 19.74
N PRO A 61 -3.18 -5.81 20.34
CA PRO A 61 -2.40 -6.96 19.91
C PRO A 61 -3.32 -8.19 19.85
N ALA A 62 -3.41 -8.81 18.68
CA ALA A 62 -3.91 -10.16 18.52
C ALA A 62 -2.75 -11.14 18.77
#